data_AF-A0A1G2ZEA4-F1
#
_entry.id   AF-A0A1G2ZEA4-F1
#
_cell.length_a   1.000
_cell.length_b   1.000
_cell.length_c   1.000
_cell.angle_alpha   90.00
_cell.angle_beta   90.00
_cell.angle_gamma   90.00
#
_symmetry.space_group_name_H-M   'P 1'
#
loop_
_entity.id
_entity.type
_entity.pdbx_description
1 polymer ?
#
loop_
_entity_poly.entity_id
_entity_poly.type
_entity_poly.pdbx_seq_one_letter_code
_entity_poly.pdbx_strand_id
1 'polypeptide(L)'
;MSHNKSILKDELEEYFLRRKAFSPQSIVQAIFHEDTLKTIRKHLKKATGVSADEDELADRIKDMLSKETWKEIGDVKIKRKRKTHKAKTRDRNNTCTTSRSHYTCNNNRRTRR
;
A
#
# COMPACT_ATOMS: atom_id res chain seq x y z
N MET A 1 0.12 13.96 48.65
CA MET A 1 -0.26 14.09 47.24
C MET A 1 0.45 12.98 46.47
N SER A 2 -0.28 11.97 46.00
CA SER A 2 0.31 10.74 45.45
C SER A 2 0.43 10.83 43.92
N HIS A 3 1.62 11.17 43.42
CA HIS A 3 1.96 11.23 42.00
C HIS A 3 2.39 9.85 41.45
N ASN A 4 1.56 8.81 41.57
CA ASN A 4 1.93 7.44 41.15
C ASN A 4 1.01 6.85 40.05
N LYS A 5 0.20 7.66 39.36
CA LYS A 5 -0.90 7.14 38.52
C LYS A 5 -0.78 7.38 37.00
N SER A 6 0.24 8.09 36.53
CA SER A 6 0.36 8.44 35.10
C SER A 6 1.40 7.63 34.32
N ILE A 7 2.38 7.01 34.99
CA ILE A 7 3.52 6.35 34.31
C ILE A 7 3.11 5.00 33.68
N LEU A 8 2.05 4.36 34.17
CA LEU A 8 1.65 3.02 33.72
C LEU A 8 0.63 2.99 32.58
N LYS A 9 0.03 4.12 32.17
CA LYS A 9 -1.06 4.10 31.17
C LYS A 9 -0.52 3.93 29.75
N ASP A 10 0.48 4.73 29.39
CA ASP A 10 1.03 4.72 28.03
C ASP A 10 1.79 3.41 27.75
N GLU A 11 2.56 2.90 28.72
CA GLU A 11 3.28 1.62 28.60
C GLU A 11 2.33 0.42 28.51
N LEU A 12 1.19 0.46 29.22
CA LEU A 12 0.19 -0.60 29.17
C LEU A 12 -0.55 -0.61 27.83
N GLU A 13 -0.90 0.56 27.31
CA GLU A 13 -1.47 0.69 25.96
C GLU A 13 -0.50 0.20 24.89
N GLU A 14 0.79 0.55 24.98
CA GLU A 14 1.82 0.06 24.08
C GLU A 14 1.95 -1.47 24.13
N TYR A 15 1.93 -2.06 25.33
CA TYR A 15 1.94 -3.51 25.52
C TYR A 15 0.74 -4.20 24.84
N PHE A 16 -0.47 -3.67 25.04
CA PHE A 16 -1.67 -4.20 24.41
C PHE A 16 -1.66 -4.01 22.89
N LEU A 17 -1.15 -2.88 22.39
CA LEU A 17 -0.99 -2.62 20.96
C LEU A 17 -0.01 -3.62 20.33
N ARG A 18 1.15 -3.86 20.96
CA ARG A 18 2.11 -4.88 20.51
C ARG A 18 1.47 -6.26 20.46
N ARG A 19 0.80 -6.65 21.55
CA ARG A 19 0.14 -7.96 21.63
C ARG A 19 -0.96 -8.12 20.57
N LYS A 20 -1.70 -7.04 20.28
CA LYS A 20 -2.69 -7.00 19.20
C LYS A 20 -2.06 -7.11 17.82
N ALA A 21 -0.94 -6.43 17.58
CA ALA A 21 -0.20 -6.49 16.32
C ALA A 21 0.35 -7.90 16.02
N PHE A 22 0.72 -8.65 17.06
CA PHE A 22 1.13 -10.06 16.95
C PHE A 22 -0.03 -11.06 17.08
N SER A 23 -1.28 -10.59 17.03
CA SER A 23 -2.41 -11.50 16.97
C SER A 23 -2.36 -12.34 15.67
N PRO A 24 -2.82 -13.60 15.70
CA PRO A 24 -2.90 -14.44 14.49
C PRO A 24 -3.62 -13.74 13.34
N GLN A 25 -4.69 -12.99 13.67
CA GLN A 25 -5.45 -12.21 12.69
C GLN A 25 -4.59 -11.12 12.04
N SER A 26 -3.82 -10.35 12.82
CA SER A 26 -2.95 -9.30 12.28
C SER A 26 -1.84 -9.87 11.41
N ILE A 27 -1.26 -11.01 11.79
CA ILE A 27 -0.22 -11.69 11.00
C ILE A 27 -0.79 -12.17 9.67
N VAL A 28 -1.93 -12.85 9.69
CA VAL A 28 -2.56 -13.37 8.46
C VAL A 28 -2.97 -12.21 7.55
N GLN A 29 -3.56 -11.14 8.08
CA GLN A 29 -3.84 -9.94 7.29
C GLN A 29 -2.59 -9.34 6.64
N ALA A 30 -1.44 -9.37 7.32
CA ALA A 30 -0.19 -8.86 6.78
C ALA A 30 0.36 -9.73 5.64
N ILE A 31 0.15 -11.05 5.70
CA ILE A 31 0.53 -11.99 4.63
C ILE A 31 -0.26 -11.72 3.35
N PHE A 32 -1.57 -11.45 3.46
CA PHE A 32 -2.45 -11.16 2.32
C PHE A 32 -2.39 -9.71 1.83
N HIS A 33 -1.37 -8.95 2.23
CA HIS A 33 -1.12 -7.63 1.69
C HIS A 33 -0.36 -7.73 0.35
N GLU A 34 -0.74 -6.91 -0.63
CA GLU A 34 -0.18 -6.92 -2.00
C GLU A 34 1.37 -6.88 -2.03
N ASP A 35 1.97 -5.98 -1.23
CA ASP A 35 3.42 -5.86 -1.10
C ASP A 35 4.09 -7.15 -0.57
N THR A 36 3.45 -7.84 0.37
CA THR A 36 3.94 -9.10 0.94
C THR A 36 3.85 -10.23 -0.08
N LEU A 37 2.69 -10.39 -0.73
CA LEU A 37 2.48 -11.39 -1.79
C LEU A 37 3.45 -11.19 -2.95
N LYS A 38 3.68 -9.94 -3.37
CA LYS A 38 4.67 -9.60 -4.40
C LYS A 38 6.09 -9.96 -3.98
N THR A 39 6.44 -9.77 -2.71
CA THR A 39 7.75 -10.13 -2.17
C THR A 39 7.94 -11.64 -2.18
N ILE A 40 6.93 -12.39 -1.73
CA ILE A 40 6.91 -13.86 -1.76
C ILE A 40 7.04 -14.35 -3.22
N ARG A 41 6.26 -13.81 -4.16
CA ARG A 41 6.34 -14.13 -5.60
C ARG A 41 7.74 -13.90 -6.16
N LYS A 42 8.36 -12.76 -5.84
CA LYS A 42 9.72 -12.44 -6.29
C LYS A 42 10.74 -13.43 -5.72
N HIS A 43 10.58 -13.82 -4.45
CA HIS A 43 11.45 -14.80 -3.81
C HIS A 43 11.30 -16.19 -4.44
N LEU A 44 10.06 -16.66 -4.64
CA LEU A 44 9.77 -17.93 -5.30
C LEU A 44 10.35 -17.98 -6.70
N LYS A 45 10.11 -16.94 -7.51
CA LYS A 45 10.67 -16.87 -8.87
C LYS A 45 12.20 -16.93 -8.89
N LYS A 46 12.87 -16.32 -7.91
CA LYS A 46 14.33 -16.39 -7.78
C LYS A 46 14.81 -17.78 -7.36
N ALA A 47 14.08 -18.45 -6.47
CA ALA A 47 14.48 -19.74 -5.92
C ALA A 47 14.20 -20.90 -6.87
N THR A 48 13.05 -20.90 -7.55
CA THR A 48 12.58 -22.03 -8.37
C THR A 48 12.50 -21.73 -9.86
N GLY A 49 12.62 -20.46 -10.26
CA GLY A 49 12.39 -20.03 -11.65
C GLY A 49 10.91 -19.92 -12.04
N VAL A 50 9.99 -20.38 -11.19
CA VAL A 50 8.55 -20.43 -11.50
C VAL A 50 7.87 -19.11 -11.17
N SER A 51 7.02 -18.64 -12.08
CA SER A 51 6.17 -17.47 -11.87
C SER A 51 4.78 -17.92 -11.46
N ALA A 52 4.47 -17.87 -10.16
CA ALA A 52 3.13 -18.10 -9.65
C ALA A 52 2.27 -16.83 -9.78
N ASP A 53 0.97 -16.97 -10.02
CA ASP A 53 0.03 -15.85 -9.99
C ASP A 53 -0.38 -15.49 -8.56
N GLU A 54 -0.84 -14.25 -8.36
CA GLU A 54 -1.13 -13.72 -7.02
C GLU A 54 -2.33 -14.44 -6.38
N ASP A 55 -3.36 -14.73 -7.17
CA ASP A 55 -4.55 -15.45 -6.72
C ASP A 55 -4.21 -16.91 -6.40
N GLU A 56 -3.41 -17.58 -7.24
CA GLU A 56 -2.96 -18.95 -6.97
C GLU A 56 -2.09 -19.03 -5.71
N LEU A 57 -1.17 -18.08 -5.53
CA LEU A 57 -0.35 -18.00 -4.33
C LEU A 57 -1.20 -17.77 -3.08
N ALA A 58 -2.20 -16.88 -3.17
CA ALA A 58 -3.13 -16.62 -2.08
C ALA A 58 -3.92 -17.88 -1.71
N ASP A 59 -4.40 -18.64 -2.69
CA ASP A 59 -5.16 -19.87 -2.44
C ASP A 59 -4.30 -20.98 -1.85
N ARG A 60 -3.04 -21.14 -2.31
CA ARG A 60 -2.09 -22.06 -1.68
C ARG A 60 -1.80 -21.70 -0.23
N ILE A 61 -1.66 -20.40 0.08
CA ILE A 61 -1.47 -19.93 1.46
C ILE A 61 -2.73 -20.20 2.30
N LYS A 62 -3.94 -20.05 1.74
CA LYS A 62 -5.19 -20.39 2.42
C LYS A 62 -5.27 -21.89 2.72
N ASP A 63 -4.88 -22.74 1.77
CA ASP A 63 -4.90 -24.19 1.91
C ASP A 63 -3.96 -24.69 3.01
N MET A 64 -2.87 -23.96 3.28
CA MET A 64 -1.96 -24.28 4.39
C MET A 64 -2.58 -24.03 5.78
N LEU A 65 -3.63 -23.23 5.86
CA LEU A 65 -4.31 -22.90 7.11
C LEU A 65 -5.56 -23.77 7.26
N SER A 66 -5.73 -24.39 8.42
CA SER A 66 -6.92 -25.19 8.71
C SER A 66 -8.19 -24.33 8.63
N LYS A 67 -9.31 -24.94 8.20
CA LYS A 67 -10.63 -24.27 8.12
C LYS A 67 -11.07 -23.69 9.47
N GLU A 68 -10.64 -24.29 10.56
CA GLU A 68 -10.89 -23.82 11.93
C GLU A 68 -10.17 -22.50 12.22
N THR A 69 -8.91 -22.38 11.81
CA THR A 69 -8.10 -21.17 11.96
C THR A 69 -8.70 -20.02 11.17
N TRP A 70 -9.22 -20.29 9.97
CA TRP A 70 -9.93 -19.30 9.16
C TRP A 70 -11.21 -18.77 9.80
N LYS A 71 -11.97 -19.63 10.50
CA LYS A 71 -13.17 -19.20 11.23
C LYS A 71 -12.85 -18.24 12.36
N GLU A 72 -11.73 -18.42 13.05
CA GLU A 72 -11.27 -17.50 14.10
C GLU A 72 -10.71 -16.17 13.55
N ILE A 73 -10.08 -16.20 12.37
CA ILE A 73 -9.46 -15.02 11.75
C ILE A 73 -10.50 -14.09 11.08
N GLY A 74 -11.57 -14.67 10.52
CA GLY A 74 -12.57 -13.94 9.74
C GLY A 74 -12.18 -13.71 8.27
N ASP A 75 -13.00 -12.96 7.53
CA ASP A 75 -12.84 -12.74 6.08
C ASP A 75 -11.64 -11.82 5.77
N VAL A 76 -10.53 -12.40 5.31
CA VAL A 76 -9.31 -11.65 4.93
C VAL A 76 -9.35 -11.36 3.43
N LYS A 77 -9.72 -10.12 3.10
CA LYS A 77 -9.66 -9.60 1.74
C LYS A 77 -8.27 -9.07 1.43
N ILE A 78 -7.75 -9.37 0.23
CA ILE A 78 -6.51 -8.79 -0.29
C ILE A 78 -6.68 -7.27 -0.36
N LYS A 79 -5.97 -6.55 0.52
CA LYS A 79 -6.00 -5.08 0.55
C LYS A 79 -5.05 -4.56 -0.53
N ARG A 80 -5.61 -4.23 -1.69
CA ARG A 80 -4.88 -3.54 -2.77
C ARG A 80 -4.69 -2.08 -2.42
N LYS A 81 -3.48 -1.55 -2.56
CA LYS A 81 -3.26 -0.10 -2.38
C LYS A 81 -3.93 0.65 -3.53
N ARG A 82 -4.99 1.41 -3.23
CA ARG A 82 -5.58 2.34 -4.21
C ARG A 82 -4.52 3.39 -4.57
N LYS A 83 -4.14 3.44 -5.84
CA LYS A 83 -3.26 4.50 -6.36
C LYS A 83 -3.99 5.84 -6.23
N THR A 84 -3.50 6.71 -5.36
CA THR A 84 -3.92 8.11 -5.34
C THR A 84 -3.32 8.79 -6.56
N HIS A 85 -4.16 9.17 -7.53
CA HIS A 85 -3.74 10.04 -8.61
C HIS A 85 -3.37 11.39 -8.00
N LYS A 86 -2.06 11.66 -7.83
CA LYS A 86 -1.59 13.03 -7.61
C LYS A 86 -1.95 13.81 -8.88
N ALA A 87 -2.97 14.66 -8.77
CA ALA A 87 -3.26 15.65 -9.79
C ALA A 87 -1.98 16.46 -10.01
N LYS A 88 -1.46 16.46 -11.24
CA LYS A 88 -0.38 17.36 -11.64
C LYS A 88 -0.95 18.78 -11.61
N THR A 89 -0.73 19.51 -10.52
CA THR A 89 -0.87 20.96 -10.52
C THR A 89 0.15 21.50 -11.51
N ARG A 90 -0.31 21.90 -12.69
CA ARG A 90 0.49 22.66 -13.65
C ARG A 90 0.68 24.05 -13.06
N ASP A 91 1.78 24.27 -12.36
CA ASP A 91 2.23 25.64 -12.05
C ASP A 91 2.63 26.31 -13.36
N ARG A 92 1.73 27.16 -13.88
CA ARG A 92 2.02 28.14 -14.92
C ARG A 92 2.44 29.45 -14.25
N ASN A 93 3.66 29.50 -13.74
CA ASN A 93 4.29 30.78 -13.41
C ASN A 93 4.92 31.36 -14.68
N ASN A 94 4.07 31.96 -15.52
CA ASN A 94 4.52 32.83 -16.61
C ASN A 94 5.01 34.15 -15.99
N THR A 95 6.33 34.34 -15.98
CA THR A 95 6.93 35.68 -15.88
C THR A 95 6.76 36.39 -17.21
N CYS A 96 5.70 37.20 -17.33
CA CYS A 96 5.59 38.17 -18.43
C CYS A 96 6.22 39.49 -17.98
N THR A 97 7.50 39.68 -18.30
CA THR A 97 8.15 40.99 -18.30
C THR A 97 7.61 41.82 -19.46
N THR A 98 7.07 42.99 -19.14
CA THR A 98 6.63 44.01 -20.08
C THR A 98 7.82 44.55 -20.86
N SER A 99 7.94 44.19 -22.13
CA SER A 99 8.71 44.95 -23.12
C SER A 99 8.13 44.74 -24.52
N ARG A 100 7.22 45.66 -24.87
CA ARG A 100 7.06 46.32 -26.18
C ARG A 100 7.76 45.60 -27.35
N SER A 101 6.98 44.95 -28.23
CA SER A 101 7.17 44.86 -29.69
C SER A 101 6.67 43.52 -30.27
N HIS A 102 5.70 43.62 -31.20
CA HIS A 102 5.22 42.66 -32.20
C HIS A 102 4.77 41.24 -31.81
N TYR A 103 3.44 41.02 -31.91
CA TYR A 103 2.83 39.70 -31.98
C TYR A 103 3.02 39.09 -33.37
N THR A 104 3.65 37.91 -33.44
CA THR A 104 3.29 36.88 -34.42
C THR A 104 3.29 35.52 -33.72
N CYS A 105 2.11 35.06 -33.31
CA CYS A 105 1.93 33.69 -32.80
C CYS A 105 1.56 32.80 -34.00
N ASN A 106 2.53 32.02 -34.47
CA ASN A 106 2.39 31.17 -35.65
C ASN A 106 1.63 29.87 -35.28
N ASN A 107 0.34 29.81 -35.60
CA ASN A 107 -0.52 28.65 -35.40
C ASN A 107 -0.28 27.59 -36.48
N ASN A 108 0.72 26.73 -36.31
CA ASN A 108 0.87 25.55 -37.15
C ASN A 108 0.03 24.39 -36.62
N ARG A 109 -1.27 24.39 -36.98
CA ARG A 109 -2.08 23.17 -37.03
C ARG A 109 -1.51 22.27 -38.13
N ARG A 110 -0.88 21.15 -37.76
CA ARG A 110 -0.74 20.01 -38.67
C ARG A 110 -1.45 18.80 -38.11
N THR A 111 -2.60 18.56 -38.71
CA THR A 111 -3.37 17.32 -38.75
C THR A 111 -2.64 16.23 -39.55
N ARG A 112 -3.12 14.99 -39.38
CA ARG A 112 -2.85 13.72 -40.12
C ARG A 112 -1.68 12.91 -39.53
N ARG A 113 -1.82 11.61 -39.25
CA ARG A 113 -2.76 10.60 -39.76
C ARG A 113 -2.98 9.51 -38.71
#